data_AF-A0AB34PX21-F1
#
_entry.id   AF-A0AB34PX21-F1
#
_cell.length_a   1.000
_cell.length_b   1.000
_cell.length_c   1.000
_cell.angle_alpha   90.00
_cell.angle_beta   90.00
_cell.angle_gamma   90.00
#
_symmetry.space_group_name_H-M   'P 1'
#
loop_
_entity.id
_entity.type
_entity.pdbx_description
1 polymer ?
#
loop_
_entity_poly.entity_id
_entity_poly.type
_entity_poly.pdbx_seq_one_letter_code
_entity_poly.pdbx_strand_id
1 'polypeptide(L)'
;MSSSSTNNTNNNNTSALNLQAELLEFQNSKYPTIQETITNNASILYKRKKFFLIELRESIQFLECFLIVLIYLRDLSFLKLLIRSTIHLSIININPPLSFKLQLQLSDDYKKSLVKISLRGLIIGNLFCLLTHLIFGIYRESPSGDGYLHGGITIQFIGDRLPYSRFELIILDLLVFFIQLVFHSLIGVIDDSEVLQVTPTQHGNGNNDASMVEEQLDGTFGLDRVHIEEDGYNGNVYLLTIDILGNIKKVFDYQINLQPPSGGRSDSEANQTQMPGAFPGASFSL
;
A
#
# COMPACT_ATOMS: atom_id res chain seq x y z
N MET A 1 22.83 69.93 42.90
CA MET A 1 21.83 68.94 42.45
C MET A 1 21.26 69.44 41.13
N SER A 2 21.08 68.54 40.16
CA SER A 2 20.80 68.76 38.71
C SER A 2 22.07 68.78 37.84
N SER A 3 22.23 68.00 36.76
CA SER A 3 21.53 66.84 36.20
C SER A 3 22.50 66.20 35.20
N SER A 4 22.82 64.91 35.35
CA SER A 4 23.62 64.14 34.40
C SER A 4 22.72 63.58 33.30
N SER A 5 23.04 63.89 32.04
CA SER A 5 22.42 63.25 30.87
C SER A 5 23.14 61.94 30.58
N THR A 6 22.49 60.82 30.90
CA THR A 6 22.94 59.48 30.50
C THR A 6 21.98 58.99 29.42
N ASN A 7 22.43 59.01 28.16
CA ASN A 7 21.66 58.49 27.04
C ASN A 7 21.54 56.96 27.16
N ASN A 8 20.30 56.52 27.10
CA ASN A 8 19.86 55.14 27.27
C ASN A 8 19.98 54.41 25.91
N THR A 9 20.90 53.46 25.80
CA THR A 9 21.04 52.60 24.61
C THR A 9 19.96 51.53 24.65
N ASN A 10 18.81 51.81 24.03
CA ASN A 10 17.76 50.82 23.81
C ASN A 10 18.22 49.82 22.74
N ASN A 11 18.60 48.62 23.18
CA ASN A 11 18.73 47.43 22.34
C ASN A 11 17.33 47.00 21.85
N ASN A 12 16.92 47.54 20.71
CA ASN A 12 15.80 46.98 19.95
C ASN A 12 16.35 46.08 18.85
N ASN A 13 16.53 44.80 19.18
CA ASN A 13 16.65 43.71 18.21
C ASN A 13 15.31 43.56 17.48
N THR A 14 15.08 44.45 16.53
CA THR A 14 14.17 44.23 15.41
C THR A 14 15.09 43.86 14.27
N SER A 15 15.00 42.60 13.81
CA SER A 15 15.62 42.13 12.58
C SER A 15 15.09 43.00 11.44
N ALA A 16 15.72 44.15 11.21
CA ALA A 16 15.38 45.05 10.12
C ALA A 16 15.67 44.28 8.85
N LEU A 17 14.61 43.77 8.22
CA LEU A 17 14.63 43.22 6.87
C LEU A 17 15.41 44.21 6.01
N ASN A 18 16.64 43.83 5.67
CA ASN A 18 17.52 44.64 4.86
C ASN A 18 17.03 44.51 3.42
N LEU A 19 15.96 45.24 3.11
CA LEU A 19 15.31 45.27 1.80
C LEU A 19 16.29 45.56 0.67
N GLN A 20 17.36 46.32 0.93
CA GLN A 20 18.39 46.56 -0.07
C GLN A 20 19.21 45.31 -0.35
N ALA A 21 19.58 44.54 0.68
CA ALA A 21 20.29 43.27 0.51
C ALA A 21 19.41 42.22 -0.19
N GLU A 22 18.13 42.14 0.19
CA GLU A 22 17.16 41.22 -0.41
C GLU A 22 16.82 41.59 -1.87
N LEU A 23 16.71 42.88 -2.21
CA LEU A 23 16.55 43.33 -3.60
C LEU A 23 17.79 43.05 -4.45
N LEU A 24 18.99 43.20 -3.89
CA LEU A 24 20.24 42.86 -4.56
C LEU A 24 20.31 41.33 -4.81
N GLU A 25 19.89 40.54 -3.82
CA GLU A 25 19.77 39.09 -3.94
C GLU A 25 18.72 38.70 -4.99
N PHE A 26 17.57 39.38 -5.05
CA PHE A 26 16.53 39.16 -6.05
C PHE A 26 16.97 39.56 -7.46
N GLN A 27 17.70 40.66 -7.61
CA GLN A 27 18.28 41.08 -8.91
C GLN A 27 19.39 40.16 -9.39
N ASN A 28 20.16 39.56 -8.47
CA ASN A 28 21.20 38.58 -8.77
C ASN A 28 20.67 37.14 -8.85
N SER A 29 19.39 36.93 -8.53
CA SER A 29 18.75 35.62 -8.63
C SER A 29 18.69 35.21 -10.09
N LYS A 30 19.48 34.20 -10.44
CA LYS A 30 19.49 33.63 -11.78
C LYS A 30 18.15 32.91 -12.00
N TYR A 31 17.42 33.30 -13.03
CA TYR A 31 16.23 32.55 -13.45
C TYR A 31 16.61 31.10 -13.71
N PRO A 32 15.81 30.12 -13.22
CA PRO A 32 16.08 28.71 -13.47
C PRO A 32 16.17 28.47 -14.97
N THR A 33 17.15 27.67 -15.39
CA THR A 33 17.18 27.20 -16.78
C THR A 33 15.99 26.27 -17.04
N ILE A 34 15.52 26.21 -18.29
CA ILE A 34 14.37 25.35 -18.67
C ILE A 34 14.62 23.89 -18.24
N GLN A 35 15.86 23.41 -18.32
CA GLN A 35 16.25 22.07 -17.89
C GLN A 35 16.19 21.88 -16.37
N GLU A 36 16.61 22.88 -15.58
CA GLU A 36 16.47 22.86 -14.13
C GLU A 36 15.00 22.88 -13.70
N THR A 37 14.13 23.61 -14.41
CA THR A 37 12.69 23.59 -14.15
C THR A 37 12.08 22.22 -14.43
N ILE A 38 12.40 21.60 -15.57
CA ILE A 38 11.89 20.26 -15.92
C ILE A 38 12.32 19.21 -14.89
N THR A 39 13.60 19.22 -14.49
CA THR A 39 14.12 18.28 -13.50
C THR A 39 13.53 18.50 -12.11
N ASN A 40 13.35 19.76 -11.69
CA ASN A 40 12.68 20.09 -10.45
C ASN A 40 11.22 19.61 -10.46
N ASN A 41 10.48 19.92 -11.53
CA ASN A 41 9.08 19.51 -11.70
C ASN A 41 8.91 18.00 -11.65
N ALA A 42 9.76 17.24 -12.35
CA ALA A 42 9.76 15.78 -12.30
C ALA A 42 10.04 15.25 -10.88
N SER A 43 10.96 15.89 -10.14
CA SER A 43 11.27 15.51 -8.76
C SER A 43 10.12 15.78 -7.79
N ILE A 44 9.39 16.88 -7.97
CA ILE A 44 8.21 17.24 -7.18
C ILE A 44 7.08 16.27 -7.50
N LEU A 45 6.85 15.98 -8.78
CA LEU A 45 5.84 15.03 -9.22
C LEU A 45 6.08 13.64 -8.64
N TYR A 46 7.33 13.15 -8.69
CA TYR A 46 7.73 11.90 -8.06
C TYR A 46 7.41 11.88 -6.56
N LYS A 47 7.77 12.95 -5.82
CA LYS A 47 7.48 13.05 -4.39
C LYS A 47 5.98 13.01 -4.11
N ARG A 48 5.17 13.74 -4.89
CA ARG A 48 3.71 13.78 -4.75
C ARG A 48 3.06 12.44 -5.08
N LYS A 49 3.45 11.79 -6.19
CA LYS A 49 2.95 10.45 -6.56
C LYS A 49 3.28 9.42 -5.47
N LYS A 50 4.50 9.47 -4.92
CA LYS A 50 4.91 8.58 -3.82
C LYS A 50 4.09 8.82 -2.56
N PHE A 51 3.90 10.08 -2.18
CA PHE A 51 3.12 10.45 -1.01
C PHE A 51 1.66 9.99 -1.14
N PHE A 52 1.03 10.26 -2.29
CA PHE A 52 -0.32 9.80 -2.61
C PHE A 52 -0.47 8.28 -2.50
N LEU A 53 0.48 7.51 -3.05
CA LEU A 53 0.44 6.05 -3.02
C LEU A 53 0.55 5.51 -1.58
N ILE A 54 1.39 6.12 -0.76
CA ILE A 54 1.51 5.77 0.67
C ILE A 54 0.19 6.04 1.40
N GLU A 55 -0.37 7.25 1.25
CA GLU A 55 -1.64 7.60 1.90
C GLU A 55 -2.80 6.72 1.44
N LEU A 56 -2.84 6.35 0.15
CA LEU A 56 -3.83 5.45 -0.39
C LEU A 56 -3.71 4.05 0.24
N ARG A 57 -2.49 3.53 0.39
CA ARG A 57 -2.22 2.25 1.06
C ARG A 57 -2.68 2.26 2.50
N GLU A 58 -2.30 3.28 3.26
CA GLU A 58 -2.66 3.43 4.67
C GLU A 58 -4.18 3.60 4.86
N SER A 59 -4.83 4.37 4.00
CA SER A 59 -6.27 4.60 4.06
C SER A 59 -7.06 3.31 3.80
N ILE A 60 -6.66 2.53 2.78
CA ILE A 60 -7.29 1.24 2.47
C ILE A 60 -7.03 0.22 3.58
N GLN A 61 -5.80 0.17 4.14
CA GLN A 61 -5.47 -0.69 5.28
C GLN A 61 -6.33 -0.35 6.50
N PHE A 62 -6.49 0.93 6.82
CA PHE A 62 -7.33 1.37 7.92
C PHE A 62 -8.79 0.96 7.70
N LEU A 63 -9.32 1.19 6.49
CA LEU A 63 -10.67 0.80 6.12
C LEU A 63 -10.89 -0.72 6.24
N GLU A 64 -9.92 -1.53 5.82
CA GLU A 64 -9.97 -2.99 5.96
C GLU A 64 -10.03 -3.40 7.44
N CYS A 65 -9.10 -2.91 8.26
CA CYS A 65 -9.09 -3.17 9.71
C CYS A 65 -10.41 -2.78 10.36
N PHE A 66 -10.94 -1.61 10.01
CA PHE A 66 -12.22 -1.12 10.51
C PHE A 66 -13.36 -2.07 10.13
N LEU A 67 -13.43 -2.53 8.89
CA LEU A 67 -14.46 -3.48 8.44
C LEU A 67 -14.33 -4.84 9.12
N ILE A 68 -13.11 -5.33 9.37
CA ILE A 68 -12.87 -6.57 10.14
C ILE A 68 -13.38 -6.43 11.57
N VAL A 69 -13.11 -5.30 12.22
CA VAL A 69 -13.64 -5.01 13.56
C VAL A 69 -15.16 -4.94 13.50
N LEU A 70 -15.74 -4.20 12.55
CA LEU A 70 -17.18 -4.03 12.41
C LEU A 70 -17.90 -5.38 12.27
N ILE A 71 -17.41 -6.27 11.40
CA ILE A 71 -18.04 -7.59 11.24
C ILE A 71 -17.88 -8.46 12.49
N TYR A 72 -16.76 -8.34 13.20
CA TYR A 72 -16.60 -9.00 14.49
C TYR A 72 -17.58 -8.47 15.53
N LEU A 73 -17.87 -7.16 15.55
CA LEU A 73 -18.88 -6.59 16.45
C LEU A 73 -20.29 -7.10 16.12
N ARG A 74 -20.56 -7.40 14.85
CA ARG A 74 -21.88 -7.82 14.38
C ARG A 74 -22.15 -9.32 14.57
N ASP A 75 -21.13 -10.16 14.44
CA ASP A 75 -21.25 -11.63 14.49
C ASP A 75 -20.59 -12.27 15.74
N LEU A 76 -19.76 -11.53 16.48
CA LEU A 76 -19.01 -11.96 17.69
C LEU A 76 -18.16 -13.23 17.51
N SER A 77 -18.01 -13.74 16.29
CA SER A 77 -17.26 -14.96 16.03
C SER A 77 -15.75 -14.72 16.02
N PHE A 78 -15.09 -15.17 17.10
CA PHE A 78 -13.64 -15.09 17.23
C PHE A 78 -12.89 -15.88 16.15
N LEU A 79 -13.41 -17.04 15.73
CA LEU A 79 -12.78 -17.85 14.67
C LEU A 79 -12.73 -17.08 13.34
N LYS A 80 -13.83 -16.44 12.94
CA LYS A 80 -13.89 -15.65 11.71
C LYS A 80 -13.01 -14.41 11.79
N LEU A 81 -12.94 -13.78 12.97
CA LEU A 81 -11.98 -12.69 13.23
C LEU A 81 -10.54 -13.18 13.06
N LEU A 82 -10.18 -14.35 13.60
CA LEU A 82 -8.83 -14.92 13.52
C LEU A 82 -8.43 -15.22 12.07
N ILE A 83 -9.34 -15.80 11.28
CA ILE A 83 -9.10 -16.07 9.85
C ILE A 83 -8.85 -14.76 9.10
N ARG A 84 -9.70 -13.74 9.31
CA ARG A 84 -9.56 -12.42 8.67
C ARG A 84 -8.28 -11.70 9.09
N SER A 85 -7.93 -11.77 10.37
CA SER A 85 -6.69 -11.20 10.90
C SER A 85 -5.46 -11.89 10.30
N THR A 86 -5.51 -13.21 10.09
CA THR A 86 -4.44 -13.96 9.43
C THR A 86 -4.29 -13.55 7.96
N ILE A 87 -5.38 -13.31 7.24
CA ILE A 87 -5.37 -12.77 5.87
C ILE A 87 -4.73 -11.38 5.86
N HIS A 88 -5.18 -10.47 6.73
CA HIS A 88 -4.63 -9.12 6.86
C HIS A 88 -3.11 -9.15 7.09
N LEU A 89 -2.66 -9.98 8.04
CA LEU A 89 -1.24 -10.15 8.34
C LEU A 89 -0.47 -10.73 7.15
N SER A 90 -1.07 -11.66 6.40
CA SER A 90 -0.47 -12.23 5.18
C SER A 90 -0.30 -11.19 4.08
N ILE A 91 -1.18 -10.19 4.01
CA ILE A 91 -1.10 -9.09 3.02
C ILE A 91 -0.02 -8.08 3.42
N ILE A 92 0.03 -7.66 4.69
CA ILE A 92 1.08 -6.76 5.20
C ILE A 92 2.47 -7.35 5.00
N ASN A 93 2.63 -8.66 5.21
CA ASN A 93 3.92 -9.33 5.08
C ASN A 93 4.43 -9.45 3.63
N ILE A 94 3.64 -9.07 2.62
CA ILE A 94 4.09 -9.05 1.22
C ILE A 94 5.22 -8.03 1.01
N ASN A 95 5.13 -6.87 1.66
CA ASN A 95 6.16 -5.83 1.59
C ASN A 95 6.57 -5.43 3.02
N PRO A 96 7.47 -6.20 3.65
CA PRO A 96 7.85 -5.95 5.03
C PRO A 96 8.58 -4.60 5.16
N PRO A 97 8.52 -3.96 6.34
CA PRO A 97 9.15 -2.67 6.58
C PRO A 97 10.65 -2.71 6.26
N LEU A 98 11.19 -1.56 5.85
CA LEU A 98 12.54 -1.41 5.30
C LEU A 98 13.64 -2.04 6.17
N SER A 99 13.46 -2.01 7.51
CA SER A 99 14.33 -2.62 8.50
C SER A 99 14.52 -4.14 8.29
N PHE A 100 13.46 -4.84 7.92
CA PHE A 100 13.48 -6.28 7.67
C PHE A 100 13.93 -6.60 6.24
N LYS A 101 13.60 -5.73 5.27
CA LYS A 101 14.01 -5.86 3.87
C LYS A 101 15.53 -5.81 3.70
N LEU A 102 16.20 -4.91 4.43
CA LEU A 102 17.66 -4.78 4.41
C LEU A 102 18.36 -6.02 5.00
N GLN A 103 17.69 -6.72 5.92
CA GLN A 103 18.26 -7.86 6.63
C GLN A 103 18.12 -9.19 5.85
N LEU A 104 17.18 -9.29 4.90
CA LEU A 104 16.87 -10.54 4.19
C LEU A 104 17.22 -10.58 2.70
N GLN A 105 17.74 -9.49 2.09
CA GLN A 105 18.09 -9.43 0.66
C GLN A 105 17.04 -10.14 -0.22
N LEU A 106 15.78 -9.73 -0.05
CA LEU A 106 14.62 -10.45 -0.54
C LEU A 106 14.62 -10.48 -2.08
N SER A 107 14.70 -11.68 -2.67
CA SER A 107 14.60 -11.88 -4.12
C SER A 107 13.18 -11.58 -4.61
N ASP A 108 13.05 -10.97 -5.80
CA ASP A 108 11.76 -10.65 -6.43
C ASP A 108 10.87 -11.89 -6.61
N ASP A 109 11.46 -13.08 -6.77
CA ASP A 109 10.72 -14.33 -6.92
C ASP A 109 10.07 -14.80 -5.60
N TYR A 110 10.69 -14.49 -4.46
CA TYR A 110 10.09 -14.75 -3.15
C TYR A 110 8.88 -13.82 -2.91
N LYS A 111 8.99 -12.53 -3.29
CA LYS A 111 7.87 -11.58 -3.23
C LYS A 111 6.68 -12.09 -4.05
N LYS A 112 6.89 -12.50 -5.31
CA LYS A 112 5.83 -13.07 -6.17
C LYS A 112 5.16 -14.28 -5.54
N SER A 113 5.94 -15.14 -4.89
CA SER A 113 5.43 -16.32 -4.17
C SER A 113 4.52 -15.93 -3.01
N LEU A 114 4.92 -14.95 -2.18
CA LEU A 114 4.10 -14.43 -1.09
C LEU A 114 2.80 -13.79 -1.59
N VAL A 115 2.85 -13.00 -2.67
CA VAL A 115 1.67 -12.39 -3.29
C VAL A 115 0.65 -13.46 -3.69
N LYS A 116 1.12 -14.56 -4.31
CA LYS A 116 0.27 -15.67 -4.76
C LYS A 116 -0.31 -16.47 -3.59
N ILE A 117 0.48 -16.77 -2.57
CA ILE A 117 0.01 -17.47 -1.37
C ILE A 117 -1.03 -16.63 -0.63
N SER A 118 -0.76 -15.34 -0.46
CA SER A 118 -1.67 -14.39 0.19
C SER A 118 -3.01 -14.28 -0.56
N LEU A 119 -2.98 -14.20 -1.91
CA LEU A 119 -4.20 -14.17 -2.71
C LEU A 119 -5.04 -15.45 -2.54
N ARG A 120 -4.41 -16.63 -2.52
CA ARG A 120 -5.12 -17.90 -2.28
C ARG A 120 -5.75 -17.93 -0.89
N GLY A 121 -5.01 -17.51 0.14
CA GLY A 121 -5.51 -17.43 1.51
C GLY A 121 -6.70 -16.47 1.64
N LEU A 122 -6.61 -15.31 1.00
CA LEU A 122 -7.68 -14.30 0.94
C LEU A 122 -8.97 -14.88 0.33
N ILE A 123 -8.87 -15.57 -0.81
CA ILE A 123 -10.05 -16.15 -1.49
C ILE A 123 -10.67 -17.26 -0.63
N ILE A 124 -9.85 -18.20 -0.17
CA ILE A 124 -10.33 -19.36 0.59
C ILE A 124 -10.94 -18.94 1.93
N GLY A 125 -10.27 -18.05 2.67
CA GLY A 125 -10.73 -17.65 3.99
C GLY A 125 -11.98 -16.76 3.96
N ASN A 126 -12.12 -15.87 2.98
CA ASN A 126 -13.37 -15.12 2.81
C ASN A 126 -14.52 -15.99 2.34
N LEU A 127 -14.25 -16.93 1.43
CA LEU A 127 -15.26 -17.90 0.98
C LEU A 127 -15.76 -18.75 2.16
N PHE A 128 -14.84 -19.21 3.02
CA PHE A 128 -15.20 -19.93 4.24
C PHE A 128 -16.11 -19.10 5.17
N CYS A 129 -15.76 -17.83 5.42
CA CYS A 129 -16.58 -16.94 6.25
C CYS A 129 -17.98 -16.71 5.65
N LEU A 130 -18.05 -16.44 4.34
CA LEU A 130 -19.31 -16.21 3.62
C LEU A 130 -20.20 -17.46 3.64
N LEU A 131 -19.64 -18.63 3.33
CA LEU A 131 -20.36 -19.92 3.39
C LEU A 131 -20.88 -20.18 4.80
N THR A 132 -20.10 -19.85 5.83
CA THR A 132 -20.53 -20.01 7.22
C THR A 132 -21.73 -19.13 7.55
N HIS A 133 -21.74 -17.86 7.14
CA HIS A 133 -22.92 -16.99 7.32
C HIS A 133 -24.13 -17.46 6.49
N LEU A 134 -23.89 -18.03 5.31
CA LEU A 134 -24.96 -18.54 4.44
C LEU A 134 -25.63 -19.80 5.05
N ILE A 135 -24.82 -20.74 5.54
CA ILE A 135 -25.30 -22.05 6.05
C ILE A 135 -25.84 -21.93 7.48
N PHE A 136 -25.08 -21.32 8.38
CA PHE A 136 -25.42 -21.28 9.81
C PHE A 136 -26.25 -20.05 10.20
N GLY A 137 -26.27 -19.00 9.38
CA GLY A 137 -27.11 -17.82 9.60
C GLY A 137 -26.64 -16.95 10.78
N ILE A 138 -27.61 -16.25 11.40
CA ILE A 138 -27.40 -15.27 12.47
C ILE A 138 -28.01 -15.77 13.78
N TYR A 139 -27.43 -15.34 14.91
CA TYR A 139 -28.07 -15.38 16.23
C TYR A 139 -29.48 -14.79 16.20
N ARG A 140 -30.51 -15.61 16.44
CA ARG A 140 -31.90 -15.15 16.48
C ARG A 140 -32.33 -14.65 17.86
N GLU A 141 -31.60 -15.04 18.90
CA GLU A 141 -31.91 -14.71 20.29
C GLU A 141 -30.64 -14.20 20.98
N SER A 142 -30.80 -13.19 21.84
CA SER A 142 -29.71 -12.67 22.67
C SER A 142 -29.24 -13.75 23.64
N PRO A 143 -27.92 -13.97 23.80
CA PRO A 143 -27.38 -14.86 24.83
C PRO A 143 -27.82 -14.49 26.26
N SER A 144 -28.20 -13.23 26.49
CA SER A 144 -28.63 -12.70 27.79
C SER A 144 -30.16 -12.58 27.93
N GLY A 145 -30.92 -12.92 26.88
CA GLY A 145 -32.39 -12.92 26.90
C GLY A 145 -33.05 -11.54 26.91
N ASP A 146 -32.27 -10.45 26.85
CA ASP A 146 -32.75 -9.06 26.89
C ASP A 146 -32.91 -8.42 25.50
N GLY A 147 -32.64 -9.18 24.44
CA GLY A 147 -32.71 -8.72 23.05
C GLY A 147 -31.51 -7.86 22.63
N TYR A 148 -30.47 -7.75 23.45
CA TYR A 148 -29.23 -7.04 23.13
C TYR A 148 -28.03 -7.97 23.05
N LEU A 149 -27.08 -7.59 22.22
CA LEU A 149 -25.79 -8.24 22.11
C LEU A 149 -24.84 -7.58 23.12
N HIS A 150 -24.50 -8.32 24.16
CA HIS A 150 -23.41 -7.95 25.06
C HIS A 150 -22.11 -8.51 24.47
N GLY A 151 -21.05 -7.71 24.52
CA GLY A 151 -19.81 -7.98 23.78
C GLY A 151 -19.21 -9.38 23.93
N GLY A 152 -18.33 -9.73 23.00
CA GLY A 152 -17.70 -11.05 22.90
C GLY A 152 -16.46 -11.22 23.78
N ILE A 153 -15.69 -12.28 23.51
CA ILE A 153 -14.49 -12.66 24.29
C ILE A 153 -13.45 -11.53 24.35
N THR A 154 -13.30 -10.72 23.30
CA THR A 154 -12.24 -9.71 23.23
C THR A 154 -12.70 -8.28 23.51
N ILE A 155 -13.99 -7.96 23.33
CA ILE A 155 -14.47 -6.60 23.53
C ILE A 155 -15.86 -6.63 24.16
N GLN A 156 -16.04 -5.90 25.26
CA GLN A 156 -17.29 -5.78 26.00
C GLN A 156 -17.99 -4.46 25.66
N PHE A 157 -19.26 -4.52 25.25
CA PHE A 157 -20.14 -3.35 25.08
C PHE A 157 -21.50 -3.65 25.71
N ILE A 158 -22.19 -2.60 26.14
CA ILE A 158 -23.59 -2.64 26.56
C ILE A 158 -24.47 -2.35 25.33
N GLY A 159 -25.38 -3.27 25.00
CA GLY A 159 -26.61 -2.89 24.30
C GLY A 159 -26.58 -2.72 22.78
N ASP A 160 -25.81 -3.49 21.99
CA ASP A 160 -25.98 -3.44 20.51
C ASP A 160 -27.18 -4.29 20.07
N ARG A 161 -27.83 -3.87 18.99
CA ARG A 161 -28.97 -4.59 18.39
C ARG A 161 -28.47 -5.82 17.63
N LEU A 162 -29.27 -6.89 17.64
CA LEU A 162 -29.02 -8.06 16.79
C LEU A 162 -29.13 -7.68 15.29
N PRO A 163 -28.44 -8.38 14.38
CA PRO A 163 -28.53 -8.12 12.95
C PRO A 163 -29.97 -8.35 12.45
N TYR A 164 -30.48 -7.47 11.59
CA TYR A 164 -31.87 -7.55 11.12
C TYR A 164 -32.10 -8.72 10.17
N SER A 165 -31.10 -9.05 9.34
CA SER A 165 -31.22 -10.06 8.30
C SER A 165 -29.88 -10.68 7.93
N ARG A 166 -29.91 -11.91 7.39
CA ARG A 166 -28.71 -12.64 6.93
C ARG A 166 -27.96 -11.89 5.84
N PHE A 167 -28.68 -11.08 5.06
CA PHE A 167 -28.10 -10.27 4.00
C PHE A 167 -27.19 -9.16 4.52
N GLU A 168 -27.43 -8.64 5.73
CA GLU A 168 -26.56 -7.63 6.35
C GLU A 168 -25.12 -8.16 6.51
N LEU A 169 -24.99 -9.39 7.02
CA LEU A 169 -23.68 -10.05 7.17
C LEU A 169 -23.06 -10.44 5.83
N ILE A 170 -23.86 -10.93 4.87
CA ILE A 170 -23.36 -11.32 3.55
C ILE A 170 -22.83 -10.10 2.78
N ILE A 171 -23.55 -8.98 2.81
CA ILE A 171 -23.09 -7.73 2.17
C ILE A 171 -21.80 -7.27 2.82
N LEU A 172 -21.70 -7.35 4.15
CA LEU A 172 -20.49 -7.00 4.87
C LEU A 172 -19.32 -7.94 4.55
N ASP A 173 -19.56 -9.25 4.40
CA ASP A 173 -18.54 -10.21 3.93
C ASP A 173 -18.04 -9.85 2.53
N LEU A 174 -18.94 -9.53 1.60
CA LEU A 174 -18.60 -9.14 0.24
C LEU A 174 -17.81 -7.82 0.22
N LEU A 175 -18.18 -6.87 1.08
CA LEU A 175 -17.47 -5.61 1.23
C LEU A 175 -16.06 -5.83 1.80
N VAL A 176 -15.92 -6.62 2.86
CA VAL A 176 -14.62 -7.00 3.43
C VAL A 176 -13.77 -7.68 2.37
N PHE A 177 -14.32 -8.65 1.65
CA PHE A 177 -13.61 -9.36 0.58
C PHE A 177 -13.13 -8.42 -0.52
N PHE A 178 -13.98 -7.51 -0.99
CA PHE A 178 -13.63 -6.54 -2.02
C PHE A 178 -12.53 -5.59 -1.55
N ILE A 179 -12.64 -5.03 -0.34
CA ILE A 179 -11.61 -4.13 0.20
C ILE A 179 -10.29 -4.88 0.43
N GLN A 180 -10.33 -6.11 0.93
CA GLN A 180 -9.14 -6.96 1.06
C GLN A 180 -8.47 -7.23 -0.29
N LEU A 181 -9.25 -7.41 -1.35
CA LEU A 181 -8.73 -7.61 -2.70
C LEU A 181 -8.05 -6.35 -3.25
N VAL A 182 -8.65 -5.18 -3.03
CA VAL A 182 -8.03 -3.89 -3.37
C VAL A 182 -6.74 -3.69 -2.57
N PHE A 183 -6.76 -3.98 -1.27
CA PHE A 183 -5.59 -3.87 -0.41
C PHE A 183 -4.45 -4.78 -0.88
N HIS A 184 -4.76 -6.06 -1.16
CA HIS A 184 -3.80 -7.02 -1.72
C HIS A 184 -3.20 -6.56 -3.04
N SER A 185 -4.03 -6.08 -3.97
CA SER A 185 -3.58 -5.54 -5.25
C SER A 185 -2.64 -4.35 -5.06
N LEU A 186 -2.97 -3.45 -4.13
CA LEU A 186 -2.23 -2.22 -3.89
C LEU A 186 -0.87 -2.48 -3.23
N ILE A 187 -0.77 -3.43 -2.30
CA ILE A 187 0.50 -3.74 -1.63
C ILE A 187 1.37 -4.73 -2.41
N GLY A 188 0.75 -5.67 -3.12
CA GLY A 188 1.44 -6.84 -3.66
C GLY A 188 1.70 -6.80 -5.15
N VAL A 189 0.84 -6.14 -5.93
CA VAL A 189 0.93 -6.13 -7.40
C VAL A 189 1.47 -4.81 -7.92
N ILE A 190 1.05 -3.69 -7.33
CA ILE A 190 1.50 -2.36 -7.74
C ILE A 190 2.95 -2.15 -7.30
N ASP A 191 3.85 -2.01 -8.28
CA ASP A 191 5.25 -1.70 -8.04
C ASP A 191 5.45 -0.19 -7.94
N ASP A 192 6.11 0.25 -6.87
CA ASP A 192 6.41 1.66 -6.65
C ASP A 192 7.25 2.21 -7.82
N SER A 193 8.12 1.39 -8.45
CA SER A 193 8.93 1.84 -9.58
C SER A 193 8.17 2.04 -10.88
N GLU A 194 7.04 1.36 -11.09
CA GLU A 194 6.22 1.51 -12.29
C GLU A 194 5.38 2.79 -12.23
N VAL A 195 4.76 3.05 -11.07
CA VAL A 195 3.90 4.22 -10.86
C VAL A 195 4.68 5.54 -10.77
N LEU A 196 5.94 5.46 -10.33
CA LEU A 196 6.79 6.61 -10.11
C LEU A 196 7.68 6.98 -11.30
N GLN A 197 7.67 6.20 -12.39
CA GLN A 197 8.38 6.56 -13.61
C GLN A 197 7.74 7.81 -14.22
N VAL A 198 8.50 8.90 -14.23
CA VAL A 198 8.21 10.08 -15.05
C VAL A 198 8.86 9.79 -16.39
N THR A 199 8.09 9.34 -17.38
CA THR A 199 8.62 9.18 -18.74
C THR A 199 9.07 10.54 -19.25
N PRO A 200 10.37 10.81 -19.40
CA PRO A 200 10.83 12.03 -20.03
C PRO A 200 10.58 11.86 -21.52
N THR A 201 9.66 12.63 -22.10
CA THR A 201 9.48 12.63 -23.55
C THR A 201 10.82 13.00 -24.19
N GLN A 202 11.33 12.14 -25.08
CA GLN A 202 12.33 12.57 -26.06
C GLN A 202 11.76 13.76 -26.79
N HIS A 203 12.53 14.84 -26.82
CA HIS A 203 12.28 15.99 -27.65
C HIS A 203 12.24 15.51 -29.12
N GLY A 204 11.03 15.30 -29.64
CA GLY A 204 10.80 15.04 -31.05
C GLY A 204 11.30 16.25 -31.82
N ASN A 205 12.45 16.11 -32.46
CA ASN A 205 12.94 17.03 -33.46
C ASN A 205 11.86 17.11 -34.55
N GLY A 206 11.13 18.22 -34.56
CA GLY A 206 10.04 18.46 -35.50
C GLY A 206 10.57 18.55 -36.92
N ASN A 207 10.58 17.42 -37.62
CA ASN A 207 10.49 17.38 -39.06
C ASN A 207 9.17 16.70 -39.42
N ASN A 208 8.28 17.54 -39.92
CA ASN A 208 7.10 17.28 -40.74
C ASN A 208 6.99 15.85 -41.26
N ASP A 209 5.93 15.15 -40.87
CA ASP A 209 5.06 14.51 -41.85
C ASP A 209 3.70 14.20 -41.22
N ALA A 210 2.69 14.91 -41.70
CA ALA A 210 1.30 14.55 -41.52
C ALA A 210 1.05 13.28 -42.34
N SER A 211 0.95 12.13 -41.67
CA SER A 211 0.31 10.96 -42.24
C SER A 211 -0.85 10.54 -41.36
N MET A 212 -2.04 10.66 -41.95
CA MET A 212 -3.29 10.15 -41.43
C MET A 212 -3.17 8.63 -41.33
N VAL A 213 -3.28 8.08 -40.12
CA VAL A 213 -3.47 6.64 -39.93
C VAL A 213 -4.95 6.40 -39.70
N GLU A 214 -5.53 5.62 -40.62
CA GLU A 214 -6.92 5.21 -40.65
C GLU A 214 -7.36 4.54 -39.35
N GLU A 215 -8.57 4.89 -38.94
CA GLU A 215 -9.29 4.44 -37.77
C GLU A 215 -9.79 3.01 -38.01
N GLN A 216 -9.09 2.02 -37.47
CA GLN A 216 -9.61 0.65 -37.36
C GLN A 216 -10.27 0.47 -35.99
N LEU A 217 -11.59 0.34 -36.03
CA LEU A 217 -12.53 0.23 -34.93
C LEU A 217 -12.29 -1.07 -34.14
N ASP A 218 -11.56 -0.99 -33.02
CA ASP A 218 -11.65 -1.97 -31.93
C ASP A 218 -11.87 -1.23 -30.62
N GLY A 219 -12.79 -1.73 -29.79
CA GLY A 219 -13.54 -1.02 -28.75
C GLY A 219 -12.75 -0.53 -27.52
N THR A 220 -11.46 -0.21 -27.66
CA THR A 220 -10.64 0.43 -26.61
C THR A 220 -10.68 1.95 -26.79
N PHE A 221 -11.83 2.54 -26.54
CA PHE A 221 -12.05 3.98 -26.66
C PHE A 221 -11.27 4.71 -25.53
N GLY A 222 -10.10 5.25 -25.85
CA GLY A 222 -9.62 6.49 -25.23
C GLY A 222 -8.40 6.47 -24.29
N LEU A 223 -7.66 5.37 -24.12
CA LEU A 223 -6.51 5.38 -23.19
C LEU A 223 -5.20 5.97 -23.76
N ASP A 224 -5.04 5.96 -25.09
CA ASP A 224 -3.74 6.26 -25.72
C ASP A 224 -3.51 7.76 -26.02
N ARG A 225 -4.53 8.60 -25.80
CA ARG A 225 -4.47 10.07 -26.06
C ARG A 225 -4.26 10.93 -24.81
N VAL A 226 -4.08 10.34 -23.62
CA VAL A 226 -3.93 11.09 -22.35
C VAL A 226 -2.47 11.15 -21.85
N HIS A 227 -1.50 10.64 -22.61
CA HIS A 227 -0.08 10.94 -22.37
C HIS A 227 0.32 12.32 -22.94
N ILE A 228 -0.42 13.35 -22.56
CA ILE A 228 -0.02 14.75 -22.75
C ILE A 228 0.86 15.11 -21.56
N GLU A 229 2.14 15.38 -21.83
CA GLU A 229 3.20 15.91 -20.95
C GLU A 229 2.85 15.94 -19.45
N GLU A 230 3.24 14.92 -18.70
CA GLU A 230 3.09 14.91 -17.24
C GLU A 230 4.19 15.73 -16.57
N ASP A 231 4.08 17.06 -16.60
CA ASP A 231 5.02 17.94 -15.91
C ASP A 231 4.60 18.25 -14.45
N GLY A 232 3.38 17.86 -14.06
CA GLY A 232 2.83 18.08 -12.72
C GLY A 232 2.39 19.52 -12.41
N TYR A 233 2.44 20.42 -13.40
CA TYR A 233 2.10 21.84 -13.30
C TYR A 233 0.96 22.24 -14.25
N ASN A 234 0.86 21.60 -15.41
CA ASN A 234 -0.21 21.82 -16.39
C ASN A 234 -1.54 21.12 -16.02
N GLY A 235 -1.58 20.39 -14.90
CA GLY A 235 -2.76 19.72 -14.38
C GLY A 235 -3.04 18.34 -15.01
N ASN A 236 -2.25 17.92 -15.98
CA ASN A 236 -2.42 16.64 -16.64
C ASN A 236 -1.50 15.59 -15.98
N VAL A 237 -2.02 14.90 -14.96
CA VAL A 237 -1.26 13.90 -14.19
C VAL A 237 -2.04 12.60 -14.11
N TYR A 238 -1.49 11.54 -14.71
CA TYR A 238 -1.97 10.19 -14.48
C TYR A 238 -1.37 9.66 -13.16
N LEU A 239 -2.24 9.27 -12.24
CA LEU A 239 -1.82 8.80 -10.91
C LEU A 239 -1.70 7.27 -10.85
N LEU A 240 -2.78 6.56 -11.15
CA LEU A 240 -2.85 5.11 -11.02
C LEU A 240 -4.08 4.55 -11.73
N THR A 241 -3.91 3.44 -12.46
CA THR A 241 -5.03 2.56 -12.83
C THR A 241 -4.91 1.27 -12.04
N ILE A 242 -6.01 0.88 -11.39
CA ILE A 242 -6.09 -0.39 -10.66
C ILE A 242 -6.99 -1.34 -11.45
N ASP A 243 -6.38 -2.22 -12.24
CA ASP A 243 -7.11 -3.33 -12.86
C ASP A 243 -7.09 -4.55 -11.92
N ILE A 244 -8.14 -4.69 -11.12
CA ILE A 244 -8.26 -5.77 -10.14
C ILE A 244 -8.28 -7.15 -10.82
N LEU A 245 -9.01 -7.29 -11.92
CA LEU A 245 -9.17 -8.59 -12.60
C LEU A 245 -7.89 -8.98 -13.34
N GLY A 246 -7.27 -8.03 -14.05
CA GLY A 246 -5.95 -8.23 -14.66
C GLY A 246 -4.89 -8.59 -13.62
N ASN A 247 -4.91 -7.93 -12.46
CA ASN A 247 -3.99 -8.21 -11.36
C ASN A 247 -4.17 -9.62 -10.77
N ILE A 248 -5.41 -10.07 -10.58
CA ILE A 248 -5.69 -11.45 -10.16
C ILE A 248 -5.09 -12.43 -11.16
N LYS A 249 -5.37 -12.26 -12.46
CA LYS A 249 -4.87 -13.14 -13.52
C LYS A 249 -3.33 -13.20 -13.52
N LYS A 250 -2.69 -12.03 -13.44
CA LYS A 250 -1.23 -11.89 -13.34
C LYS A 250 -0.65 -12.65 -12.14
N VAL A 251 -1.28 -12.54 -10.97
CA VAL A 251 -0.82 -13.23 -9.74
C VAL A 251 -0.99 -14.75 -9.85
N PHE A 252 -2.01 -15.24 -10.55
CA PHE A 252 -2.18 -16.67 -10.78
C PHE A 252 -1.03 -17.28 -11.60
N ASP A 253 -0.47 -16.51 -12.53
CA ASP A 253 0.64 -16.92 -13.39
C ASP A 253 2.01 -16.95 -12.66
N TYR A 254 2.12 -16.36 -11.46
CA TYR A 254 3.37 -16.38 -10.69
C TYR A 254 3.81 -17.80 -10.32
N GLN A 255 5.08 -18.13 -10.53
CA GLN A 255 5.65 -19.38 -10.03
C GLN A 255 5.97 -19.24 -8.54
N ILE A 256 5.70 -20.30 -7.78
CA ILE A 256 6.00 -20.34 -6.34
C ILE A 256 7.41 -20.90 -6.19
N ASN A 257 8.34 -20.04 -5.80
CA ASN A 257 9.69 -20.42 -5.41
C ASN A 257 9.91 -20.00 -3.94
N LEU A 258 9.89 -20.99 -3.05
CA LEU A 258 10.06 -20.80 -1.61
C LEU A 258 11.51 -20.99 -1.15
N GLN A 259 12.49 -20.89 -2.06
CA GLN A 259 13.89 -20.94 -1.65
C GLN A 259 14.16 -19.81 -0.66
N PRO A 260 14.55 -20.11 0.60
CA PRO A 260 14.96 -19.06 1.53
C PRO A 260 16.15 -18.33 0.90
N PRO A 261 16.28 -17.00 1.08
CA PRO A 261 17.46 -16.29 0.64
C PRO A 261 18.66 -17.01 1.24
N SER A 262 19.53 -17.51 0.38
CA SER A 262 20.80 -18.09 0.76
C SER A 262 21.55 -17.01 1.52
N GLY A 263 21.50 -17.07 2.85
CA GLY A 263 22.36 -16.26 3.68
C GLY A 263 23.78 -16.51 3.19
N GLY A 264 24.48 -15.44 2.79
CA GLY A 264 25.84 -15.52 2.32
C GLY A 264 26.73 -16.03 3.44
N ARG A 265 26.77 -17.35 3.63
CA ARG A 265 27.82 -18.05 4.34
C ARG A 265 28.71 -18.60 3.26
N SER A 266 29.83 -17.91 3.07
CA SER A 266 30.95 -18.36 2.24
C SER A 266 31.19 -19.86 2.44
N ASP A 267 31.12 -20.61 1.34
CA ASP A 267 31.43 -22.04 1.25
C ASP A 267 32.92 -22.30 1.50
N SER A 268 33.39 -22.03 2.71
CA SER A 268 34.75 -22.29 3.16
C SER A 268 34.76 -22.58 4.66
N GLU A 269 33.91 -23.49 5.11
CA GLU A 269 34.04 -24.14 6.41
C GLU A 269 33.26 -25.47 6.44
N ALA A 270 33.34 -26.22 5.34
CA ALA A 270 32.99 -27.64 5.35
C ALA A 270 34.19 -28.44 5.87
N ASN A 271 34.54 -28.27 7.15
CA ASN A 271 35.36 -29.27 7.82
C ASN A 271 35.03 -29.31 9.31
N GLN A 272 34.45 -30.44 9.72
CA GLN A 272 34.40 -30.96 11.08
C GLN A 272 33.70 -30.10 12.15
N THR A 273 32.40 -30.29 12.28
CA THR A 273 31.80 -30.35 13.63
C THR A 273 30.63 -31.32 13.62
N GLN A 274 30.96 -32.60 13.78
CA GLN A 274 30.01 -33.66 14.08
C GLN A 274 29.46 -33.36 15.48
N MET A 275 28.19 -32.93 15.59
CA MET A 275 27.55 -32.75 16.89
C MET A 275 27.38 -34.12 17.56
N PRO A 276 27.83 -34.31 18.82
CA PRO A 276 27.65 -35.56 19.53
C PRO A 276 26.17 -35.69 19.93
N GLY A 277 25.45 -36.63 19.33
CA GLY A 277 24.08 -36.98 19.73
C GLY A 277 23.06 -37.16 18.60
N ALA A 278 23.42 -36.98 17.33
CA ALA A 278 22.51 -37.28 16.23
C ALA A 278 22.44 -38.80 15.99
N PHE A 279 21.31 -39.42 16.32
CA PHE A 279 21.03 -40.81 15.98
C PHE A 279 20.95 -40.99 14.46
N PRO A 280 21.53 -42.07 13.89
CA PRO A 280 21.46 -42.33 12.46
C PRO A 280 20.02 -42.58 12.02
N GLY A 281 19.58 -41.85 11.00
CA GLY A 281 18.23 -41.88 10.48
C GLY A 281 17.84 -43.26 9.95
N ALA A 282 16.67 -43.73 10.40
CA ALA A 282 15.99 -44.86 9.78
C ALA A 282 15.41 -44.40 8.43
N SER A 283 15.93 -44.99 7.35
CA SER A 283 15.28 -44.95 6.04
C SER A 283 14.04 -45.84 6.10
N PHE A 284 12.85 -45.24 6.07
CA PHE A 284 11.64 -46.00 5.73
C PHE A 284 11.39 -45.88 4.24
N SER A 285 11.63 -46.98 3.52
CA SER A 285 11.05 -47.25 2.22
C SER A 285 9.71 -47.95 2.43
N LEU A 286 8.61 -47.25 2.14
CA LEU A 286 7.40 -47.75 1.47
C LEU A 286 6.50 -46.55 1.13
#